data_AF-A0A656JVF8-F1
#
_entry.id   AF-A0A656JVF8-F1
#
_cell.length_a   1.000
_cell.length_b   1.000
_cell.length_c   1.000
_cell.angle_alpha   90.00
_cell.angle_beta   90.00
_cell.angle_gamma   90.00
#
_symmetry.space_group_name_H-M   'P 1'
#
loop_
_entity.id
_entity.type
_entity.pdbx_description
1 polymer ?
#
loop_
_entity_poly.entity_id
_entity_poly.type
_entity_poly.pdbx_seq_one_letter_code
_entity_poly.pdbx_strand_id
1 'polypeptide(L)' 'AGQDFSFVGRQCGMFSYSGLTAAQAQRLRSEFGIYALDTGRICVAALNQKNIDAVCDAIKKVL' A
#
# COMPACT_ATOMS: atom_id res chain seq x y z
N ALA A 1 -12.74 2.85 13.64
CA ALA A 1 -12.55 1.40 13.57
C ALA A 1 -11.36 1.13 12.66
N GLY A 2 -10.31 0.47 13.13
CA GLY A 2 -9.11 0.22 12.32
C GLY A 2 -9.35 -0.89 11.31
N GLN A 3 -8.91 -0.69 10.06
CA GLN A 3 -8.82 -1.78 9.09
C GLN A 3 -7.82 -2.83 9.58
N ASP A 4 -8.17 -4.11 9.44
CA ASP A 4 -7.27 -5.22 9.78
C ASP A 4 -6.30 -5.49 8.62
N PHE A 5 -5.01 -5.26 8.83
CA PHE A 5 -3.93 -5.52 7.87
C PHE A 5 -3.24 -6.89 8.06
N SER A 6 -3.78 -7.77 8.91
CA SER A 6 -3.22 -9.09 9.20
C SER A 6 -3.05 -9.96 7.94
N PHE A 7 -3.82 -9.69 6.87
CA PHE A 7 -3.71 -10.37 5.59
C PHE A 7 -2.37 -10.13 4.87
N VAL A 8 -1.71 -8.98 5.08
CA VAL A 8 -0.44 -8.65 4.41
C VAL A 8 0.65 -9.64 4.84
N GLY A 9 0.69 -9.99 6.13
CA GLY A 9 1.65 -10.95 6.69
C GLY A 9 1.34 -12.42 6.38
N ARG A 10 0.11 -12.72 5.97
CA ARG A 10 -0.30 -14.09 5.56
C ARG A 10 -0.08 -14.37 4.08
N GLN A 11 0.05 -13.32 3.26
CA GLN A 11 0.27 -13.45 1.83
C GLN A 11 1.75 -13.73 1.55
N CYS A 12 2.01 -14.75 0.73
CA CYS A 12 3.36 -15.14 0.35
C CYS A 12 3.69 -14.66 -1.08
N GLY A 13 4.89 -14.10 -1.25
CA GLY A 13 5.42 -13.69 -2.55
C GLY A 13 5.78 -12.22 -2.62
N MET A 14 6.01 -11.72 -3.85
CA MET A 14 6.45 -10.34 -4.08
C MET A 14 5.31 -9.31 -4.03
N PHE A 15 4.06 -9.77 -4.04
CA PHE A 15 2.88 -8.90 -4.16
C PHE A 15 1.88 -9.15 -3.03
N SER A 16 1.21 -8.08 -2.63
CA SER A 16 0.08 -8.15 -1.70
C SER A 16 -1.11 -7.34 -2.23
N TYR A 17 -2.32 -7.82 -1.97
CA TYR A 17 -3.53 -7.04 -2.19
C TYR A 17 -3.79 -6.21 -0.94
N SER A 18 -3.59 -4.90 -1.05
CA SER A 18 -3.72 -3.94 0.06
C SER A 18 -5.17 -3.62 0.44
N GLY A 19 -6.14 -3.95 -0.41
CA GLY A 19 -7.54 -3.54 -0.24
C GLY A 19 -7.82 -2.08 -0.64
N LEU A 20 -6.81 -1.36 -1.16
CA LEU A 20 -6.99 -0.01 -1.68
C LEU A 20 -7.86 0.00 -2.95
N THR A 21 -8.77 0.96 -3.01
CA THR A 21 -9.55 1.25 -4.23
C THR A 21 -8.70 1.96 -5.27
N ALA A 22 -9.13 1.95 -6.54
CA ALA A 22 -8.45 2.69 -7.60
C ALA A 22 -8.28 4.18 -7.28
N ALA A 23 -9.28 4.82 -6.65
CA ALA A 23 -9.20 6.22 -6.24
C ALA A 23 -8.09 6.46 -5.20
N GLN A 24 -7.94 5.54 -4.24
CA GLN A 24 -6.89 5.64 -3.21
C GLN A 24 -5.50 5.38 -3.81
N ALA A 25 -5.37 4.44 -4.75
CA ALA A 25 -4.12 4.20 -5.47
C ALA A 25 -3.70 5.41 -6.31
N GLN A 26 -4.65 6.10 -6.95
CA GLN A 26 -4.38 7.33 -7.70
C GLN A 26 -3.97 8.48 -6.77
N ARG A 27 -4.59 8.61 -5.59
CA ARG A 27 -4.16 9.60 -4.58
C ARG A 27 -2.75 9.32 -4.07
N LEU A 28 -2.39 8.06 -3.82
CA LEU A 28 -1.00 7.68 -3.47
C LEU A 28 -0.01 8.14 -4.53
N ARG A 29 -0.37 8.00 -5.80
CA ARG A 29 0.46 8.43 -6.93
C ARG A 29 0.59 9.95 -7.00
N SER A 30 -0.51 10.68 -6.94
CA SER A 30 -0.51 12.13 -7.14
C SER A 30 0.00 12.92 -5.94
N GLU A 31 -0.33 12.49 -4.71
CA GLU A 31 -0.02 13.25 -3.48
C GLU A 31 1.31 12.81 -2.85
N PHE A 32 1.70 11.54 -2.99
CA PHE A 32 2.84 10.95 -2.28
C PHE A 32 3.90 10.34 -3.20
N GLY A 33 3.68 10.31 -4.51
CA GLY A 33 4.60 9.70 -5.46
C GLY A 33 4.75 8.18 -5.29
N ILE A 34 3.78 7.52 -4.65
CA ILE A 34 3.78 6.07 -4.42
C ILE A 34 2.91 5.40 -5.48
N TYR A 35 3.53 4.51 -6.26
CA TYR A 35 2.89 3.88 -7.41
C TYR A 35 2.40 2.48 -7.03
N ALA A 36 1.11 2.39 -6.69
CA ALA A 36 0.38 1.12 -6.62
C ALA A 36 -0.36 0.85 -7.93
N LEU A 37 -0.75 -0.41 -8.15
CA LEU A 37 -1.68 -0.75 -9.23
C LEU A 37 -3.10 -0.33 -8.87
N ASP A 38 -3.88 0.07 -9.86
CA ASP A 38 -5.27 0.51 -9.66
C ASP A 38 -6.18 -0.60 -9.13
N THR A 39 -5.74 -1.86 -9.21
CA THR A 39 -6.37 -3.04 -8.59
C THR A 39 -6.12 -3.15 -7.08
N GLY A 40 -5.37 -2.23 -6.48
CA GLY A 40 -4.95 -2.28 -5.08
C GLY A 40 -3.80 -3.24 -4.81
N ARG A 41 -3.18 -3.82 -5.85
CA ARG A 41 -2.01 -4.69 -5.72
C ARG A 41 -0.73 -3.86 -5.52
N ILE A 42 0.02 -4.16 -4.46
CA ILE A 42 1.29 -3.54 -4.11
C ILE A 42 2.45 -4.54 -4.23
N CYS A 43 3.64 -4.07 -4.60
CA CYS A 43 4.86 -4.86 -4.62
C CYS A 43 5.56 -4.76 -3.26
N VAL A 44 5.42 -5.77 -2.41
CA VAL A 44 6.03 -5.80 -1.06
C VAL A 44 7.55 -5.87 -1.14
N ALA A 45 8.11 -6.50 -2.19
CA ALA A 45 9.55 -6.59 -2.41
C ALA A 45 10.22 -5.23 -2.69
N ALA A 46 9.46 -4.20 -3.08
CA ALA A 46 9.98 -2.85 -3.24
C ALA A 46 10.07 -2.06 -1.92
N LEU A 47 9.49 -2.59 -0.84
CA LEU A 47 9.55 -2.00 0.49
C LEU A 47 10.86 -2.39 1.17
N ASN A 48 11.46 -1.42 1.86
CA ASN A 48 12.67 -1.60 2.64
C ASN A 48 12.66 -0.64 3.84
N GLN A 49 13.60 -0.81 4.75
CA GLN A 49 13.64 -0.04 5.99
C GLN A 49 13.72 1.49 5.80
N LYS A 50 14.14 1.97 4.62
CA LYS A 50 14.24 3.42 4.34
C LYS A 50 12.93 4.03 3.85
N ASN A 51 12.01 3.23 3.29
CA ASN A 51 10.78 3.74 2.68
C ASN A 51 9.50 3.23 3.37
N ILE A 52 9.58 2.16 4.17
CA ILE A 52 8.40 1.52 4.75
C ILE A 52 7.57 2.48 5.60
N ASP A 53 8.22 3.33 6.40
CA ASP A 53 7.51 4.29 7.26
C ASP A 53 6.74 5.33 6.45
N ALA A 54 7.38 5.91 5.42
CA ALA A 54 6.76 6.88 4.54
C ALA A 54 5.58 6.28 3.74
N VAL A 55 5.72 5.01 3.31
CA VAL A 55 4.65 4.29 2.62
C VAL A 55 3.47 4.04 3.56
N CYS A 56 3.73 3.59 4.80
CA CYS A 56 2.69 3.39 5.81
C CYS A 56 1.94 4.70 6.12
N ASP A 57 2.66 5.81 6.28
CA ASP A 57 2.06 7.13 6.54
C ASP A 57 1.22 7.62 5.36
N ALA A 58 1.67 7.40 4.13
CA ALA A 58 0.91 7.75 2.94
C ALA A 58 -0.36 6.90 2.81
N ILE A 59 -0.26 5.58 3.03
CA ILE A 59 -1.42 4.67 3.06
C ILE A 59 -2.43 5.16 4.09
N LYS A 60 -1.99 5.49 5.31
CA LYS A 60 -2.86 6.01 6.37
C LYS A 60 -3.60 7.30 5.99
N LYS A 61 -3.02 8.16 5.14
CA LYS A 61 -3.63 9.41 4.68
C LYS A 61 -4.65 9.23 3.55
N VAL A 62 -4.58 8.13 2.80
CA VAL A 62 -5.52 7.84 1.71
C VAL A 62 -6.64 6.87 2.12
N LEU A 63 -6.46 6.17 3.24
CA LEU A 63 -7.49 5.32 3.85
C LEU A 63 -8.67 6.12 4.38
#